data_AF-A0AAU9JS11-F1
#
_entry.id   AF-A0AAU9JS11-F1
#
_cell.length_a   1.000
_cell.length_b   1.000
_cell.length_c   1.000
_cell.angle_alpha   90.00
_cell.angle_beta   90.00
_cell.angle_gamma   90.00
#
_symmetry.space_group_name_H-M   'P 1'
#
loop_
_entity.id
_entity.type
_entity.pdbx_description
1 polymer ?
#
loop_
_entity_poly.entity_id
_entity_poly.type
_entity_poly.pdbx_seq_one_letter_code
_entity_poly.pdbx_strand_id
1 'polypeptide(L)'
;MDNLNKSPYLAKFQTEIDKAINFMRIHNFSHPSISQACEFLQISPDELYPKSYREFNDNNTISECQKIRYNHFENRRKAKIKVVASYIAEKDLLHEHSNHVETSSSHSSQLDIFQHTACPPTNQKSRHSKTNEPELPLYVPISLEEVAKRKFDMAKHDVFRKLQVKENQKFIRQKSEEKIKQVTLKEVAKAQKIEMDKKIHDELRMTKIMKIEEKRKGILMKRHQEYEKYEKEALSNNQSFSKLDTFSASAVLSRSQIASRERGLSPVRRSVIIESRYNDDAVDEQLKKYTDKMENSTRLATRFQVEKAASSYMRSLSVNKVSEYRKSLQLQEMERLDQKLQKLHKNIEESLKRKSEIIEKEANKKVKNKQFWEEKLFEEQKKLDEYYKARENYLEHKDQKRQKAAKEAKDARAKRSAMLTEKNHLRKRDQEENIEKVNQKFEQFKQKIFGKHKEAEEYLRKLKAVDSQIPQIKVEAEMIFKMERENSSRDKSNVKTAA
;
A
#
# COMPACT_ATOMS: atom_id res chain seq x y z
N MET A 1 3.55 -0.93 -7.29
CA MET A 1 4.66 0.02 -7.55
C MET A 1 4.73 1.05 -6.42
N ASP A 2 4.41 0.67 -5.17
CA ASP A 2 3.99 1.63 -4.14
C ASP A 2 4.90 1.68 -2.90
N ASN A 3 6.07 1.02 -2.94
CA ASN A 3 6.98 0.92 -1.79
C ASN A 3 8.24 1.80 -1.86
N LEU A 4 8.32 2.76 -2.78
CA LEU A 4 9.43 3.72 -2.86
C LEU A 4 9.23 5.00 -2.02
N ASN A 5 8.12 5.15 -1.30
CA ASN A 5 7.77 6.37 -0.56
C ASN A 5 8.32 6.45 0.89
N LYS A 6 9.33 5.67 1.27
CA LYS A 6 9.85 5.63 2.67
C LYS A 6 11.18 6.36 2.89
N SER A 7 11.61 7.23 1.99
CA SER A 7 12.69 8.17 2.29
C SER A 7 12.09 9.48 2.84
N PRO A 8 12.52 9.96 4.02
CA PRO A 8 12.07 11.24 4.57
C PRO A 8 12.42 12.43 3.66
N TYR A 9 13.39 12.27 2.75
CA TYR A 9 13.73 13.24 1.72
C TYR A 9 12.69 13.28 0.60
N LEU A 10 12.26 12.10 0.11
CA LEU A 10 11.17 11.98 -0.88
C LEU A 10 9.84 12.55 -0.36
N ALA A 11 9.55 12.38 0.93
CA ALA A 11 8.36 12.96 1.54
C ALA A 11 8.39 14.49 1.57
N LYS A 12 9.56 15.11 1.86
CA LYS A 12 9.73 16.57 1.83
C LYS A 12 9.65 17.11 0.40
N PHE A 13 10.33 16.47 -0.54
CA PHE A 13 10.29 16.87 -1.94
C PHE A 13 8.87 16.76 -2.54
N GLN A 14 8.11 15.72 -2.19
CA GLN A 14 6.71 15.61 -2.63
C GLN A 14 5.84 16.76 -2.07
N THR A 15 6.10 17.23 -0.84
CA THR A 15 5.38 18.41 -0.31
C THR A 15 5.72 19.71 -1.05
N GLU A 16 6.93 19.84 -1.59
CA GLU A 16 7.33 20.98 -2.41
C GLU A 16 6.70 20.93 -3.80
N ILE A 17 6.63 19.74 -4.41
CA ILE A 17 5.87 19.51 -5.66
C ILE A 17 4.40 19.92 -5.47
N ASP A 18 3.77 19.48 -4.38
CA ASP A 18 2.36 19.79 -4.13
C ASP A 18 2.12 21.30 -3.92
N LYS A 19 3.08 22.01 -3.30
CA LYS A 19 3.07 23.48 -3.22
C LYS A 19 3.19 24.12 -4.60
N ALA A 20 4.11 23.64 -5.44
CA ALA A 20 4.28 24.13 -6.81
C ALA A 20 3.03 23.91 -7.68
N ILE A 21 2.36 22.75 -7.56
CA ILE A 21 1.09 22.50 -8.26
C ILE A 21 0.00 23.49 -7.81
N ASN A 22 -0.09 23.76 -6.51
CA ASN A 22 -1.06 24.73 -6.00
C ASN A 22 -0.75 26.16 -6.49
N PHE A 23 0.52 26.55 -6.50
CA PHE A 23 0.97 27.81 -7.09
C PHE A 23 0.57 27.92 -8.57
N MET A 24 0.85 26.87 -9.36
CA MET A 24 0.48 26.83 -10.78
C MET A 24 -1.03 26.99 -11.00
N ARG A 25 -1.85 26.39 -10.12
CA ARG A 25 -3.30 26.52 -10.17
C ARG A 25 -3.78 27.93 -9.82
N ILE A 26 -3.21 28.55 -8.77
CA ILE A 26 -3.58 29.91 -8.34
C ILE A 26 -3.30 30.93 -9.45
N HIS A 27 -2.17 30.77 -10.14
CA HIS A 27 -1.77 31.64 -11.24
C HIS A 27 -2.29 31.19 -12.60
N ASN A 28 -3.29 30.31 -12.67
CA ASN A 28 -3.90 29.82 -13.92
C ASN A 28 -2.87 29.41 -14.99
N PHE A 29 -1.76 28.78 -14.57
CA PHE A 29 -0.67 28.33 -15.44
C PHE A 29 0.05 29.42 -16.26
N SER A 30 -0.24 30.70 -16.05
CA SER A 30 0.31 31.81 -16.84
C SER A 30 1.46 32.57 -16.18
N HIS A 31 1.93 32.13 -15.01
CA HIS A 31 3.03 32.79 -14.30
C HIS A 31 4.35 32.73 -15.10
N PRO A 32 5.21 33.77 -15.07
CA PRO A 32 6.51 33.77 -15.75
C PRO A 32 7.39 32.56 -15.42
N SER A 33 7.51 32.19 -14.15
CA SER A 33 8.28 31.01 -13.71
C SER A 33 7.72 29.69 -14.24
N ILE A 34 6.41 29.62 -14.51
CA ILE A 34 5.78 28.44 -15.12
C ILE A 34 6.10 28.42 -16.61
N SER A 35 6.02 29.56 -17.28
CA SER A 35 6.35 29.71 -18.71
C SER A 35 7.81 29.37 -18.96
N GLN A 36 8.72 29.86 -18.13
CA GLN A 36 10.15 29.54 -18.16
C GLN A 36 10.40 28.03 -17.97
N ALA A 37 9.72 27.41 -16.99
CA ALA A 37 9.82 25.97 -16.78
C ALA A 37 9.27 25.18 -17.98
N CYS A 38 8.16 25.62 -18.59
CA CYS A 38 7.57 25.02 -19.78
C CYS A 38 8.50 25.12 -20.99
N GLU A 39 9.10 26.29 -21.22
CA GLU A 39 10.09 26.52 -22.28
C GLU A 39 11.30 25.60 -22.13
N PHE A 40 11.86 25.52 -20.92
CA PHE A 40 12.99 24.63 -20.64
C PHE A 40 12.64 23.14 -20.86
N LEU A 41 11.44 22.74 -20.44
CA LEU A 41 10.96 21.36 -20.58
C LEU A 41 10.38 21.05 -21.96
N GLN A 42 10.36 22.03 -22.88
CA GLN A 42 9.76 21.92 -24.21
C GLN A 42 8.28 21.48 -24.17
N ILE A 43 7.55 21.92 -23.16
CA ILE A 43 6.11 21.69 -22.99
C ILE A 43 5.39 22.96 -23.43
N SER A 44 4.39 22.86 -24.30
CA SER A 44 3.60 24.03 -24.66
C SER A 44 2.70 24.44 -23.47
N PRO A 45 2.65 25.72 -23.07
CA PRO A 45 1.79 26.20 -21.98
C PRO A 45 0.32 25.80 -22.15
N ASP A 46 -0.18 25.78 -23.39
CA ASP A 46 -1.55 25.38 -23.75
C ASP A 46 -1.88 23.94 -23.32
N GLU A 47 -0.87 23.09 -23.20
CA GLU A 47 -1.03 21.69 -22.81
C GLU A 47 -1.22 21.49 -21.31
N LEU A 48 -1.05 22.54 -20.51
CA LEU A 48 -1.33 22.52 -19.07
C LEU A 48 -2.77 22.89 -18.75
N TYR A 49 -3.47 23.55 -19.68
CA TYR A 49 -4.84 24.02 -19.47
C TYR A 49 -5.87 22.88 -19.54
N PRO A 50 -6.95 22.97 -18.75
CA PRO A 50 -8.08 22.09 -18.89
C PRO A 50 -8.81 22.28 -20.21
N LYS A 51 -9.10 21.14 -20.86
CA LYS A 51 -9.99 21.05 -22.01
C LYS A 51 -11.32 20.47 -21.57
N SER A 52 -12.40 21.03 -22.09
CA SER A 52 -13.74 20.55 -21.78
C SER A 52 -14.00 19.19 -22.42
N TYR A 53 -14.83 18.35 -21.80
CA TYR A 53 -15.22 17.05 -22.38
C TYR A 53 -15.84 17.20 -23.78
N ARG A 54 -16.51 18.34 -24.04
CA ARG A 54 -17.16 18.64 -25.31
C ARG A 54 -16.18 18.80 -26.47
N GLU A 55 -14.94 19.20 -26.20
CA GLU A 55 -13.88 19.30 -27.22
C GLU A 55 -13.42 17.95 -27.77
N PHE A 56 -13.81 16.84 -27.12
CA PHE A 56 -13.51 15.47 -27.57
C PHE A 56 -14.71 14.79 -28.22
N ASN A 57 -15.79 15.54 -28.46
CA ASN A 57 -17.01 15.01 -29.04
C ASN A 57 -16.89 14.92 -30.56
N ASP A 58 -16.39 13.78 -31.04
CA ASP A 58 -16.48 13.41 -32.44
C ASP A 58 -17.82 12.71 -32.70
N ASN A 59 -18.67 13.30 -33.55
CA ASN A 59 -20.01 12.78 -33.92
C ASN A 59 -20.00 11.33 -34.44
N ASN A 60 -18.83 10.79 -34.82
CA ASN A 60 -18.65 9.46 -35.39
C ASN A 60 -18.05 8.42 -34.42
N THR A 61 -17.91 8.72 -33.12
CA THR A 61 -17.24 7.81 -32.17
C THR A 61 -18.18 7.35 -31.05
N ILE A 62 -18.09 6.07 -30.69
CA ILE A 62 -18.84 5.48 -29.57
C ILE A 62 -18.50 6.23 -28.26
N SER A 63 -19.54 6.57 -27.48
CA SER A 63 -19.45 7.34 -26.22
C SER A 63 -18.36 6.82 -25.25
N GLU A 64 -18.17 5.51 -25.17
CA GLU A 64 -17.14 4.89 -24.32
C GLU A 64 -15.71 5.21 -24.80
N CYS A 65 -15.47 5.24 -26.11
CA CYS A 65 -14.18 5.63 -26.68
C CYS A 65 -13.88 7.12 -26.44
N GLN A 66 -14.89 7.99 -26.48
CA GLN A 66 -14.73 9.41 -26.15
C GLN A 66 -14.31 9.60 -24.68
N LYS A 67 -14.93 8.84 -23.76
CA LYS A 67 -14.56 8.83 -22.34
C LYS A 67 -13.12 8.37 -22.12
N ILE A 68 -12.67 7.34 -22.85
CA ILE A 68 -11.28 6.87 -22.79
C ILE A 68 -10.31 7.93 -23.32
N ARG A 69 -10.62 8.59 -24.45
CA ARG A 69 -9.80 9.66 -25.02
C ARG A 69 -9.66 10.84 -24.07
N TYR A 70 -10.76 11.30 -23.48
CA TYR A 70 -10.75 12.37 -22.48
C TYR A 70 -9.92 11.99 -21.25
N ASN A 71 -10.12 10.79 -20.69
CA ASN A 71 -9.34 10.32 -19.54
C ASN A 71 -7.85 10.20 -19.85
N HIS A 72 -7.49 9.74 -21.05
CA HIS A 72 -6.11 9.67 -21.50
C HIS A 72 -5.48 11.06 -21.62
N PHE A 73 -6.20 12.02 -22.21
CA PHE A 73 -5.77 13.42 -22.28
C PHE A 73 -5.56 14.01 -20.87
N GLU A 74 -6.53 13.87 -19.97
CA GLU A 74 -6.45 14.35 -18.59
C GLU A 74 -5.27 13.75 -17.82
N ASN A 75 -5.01 12.45 -18.01
CA ASN A 75 -3.87 11.79 -17.38
C ASN A 75 -2.53 12.31 -17.92
N ARG A 76 -2.43 12.54 -19.24
CA ARG A 76 -1.23 13.16 -19.85
C ARG A 76 -1.02 14.58 -19.36
N ARG A 77 -2.09 15.39 -19.26
CA ARG A 77 -2.04 16.75 -18.69
C ARG A 77 -1.53 16.73 -17.26
N LYS A 78 -2.11 15.89 -16.40
CA LYS A 78 -1.68 15.77 -14.99
C LYS A 78 -0.23 15.34 -14.86
N ALA A 79 0.23 14.44 -15.72
CA ALA A 79 1.64 14.05 -15.76
C ALA A 79 2.55 15.23 -16.13
N LYS A 80 2.19 16.01 -17.17
CA LYS A 80 2.94 17.22 -17.57
C LYS A 80 2.97 18.27 -16.47
N ILE A 81 1.84 18.55 -15.81
CA ILE A 81 1.77 19.44 -14.65
C ILE A 81 2.72 18.97 -13.55
N LYS A 82 2.75 17.66 -13.26
CA LYS A 82 3.65 17.11 -12.23
C LYS A 82 5.11 17.27 -12.62
N VAL A 83 5.48 17.08 -13.88
CA VAL A 83 6.86 17.28 -14.37
C VAL A 83 7.29 18.74 -14.24
N VAL A 84 6.44 19.69 -14.66
CA VAL A 84 6.69 21.13 -14.52
C VAL A 84 6.81 21.52 -13.04
N ALA A 85 5.90 21.02 -12.18
CA ALA A 85 5.93 21.30 -10.75
C ALA A 85 7.19 20.71 -10.07
N SER A 86 7.64 19.52 -10.45
CA SER A 86 8.90 18.94 -9.98
C SER A 86 10.10 19.80 -10.36
N TYR A 87 10.13 20.30 -11.59
CA TYR A 87 11.21 21.20 -12.03
C TYR A 87 11.21 22.52 -11.26
N ILE A 88 10.03 23.12 -11.04
CA ILE A 88 9.88 24.35 -10.24
C ILE A 88 10.34 24.13 -8.79
N ALA A 89 9.98 22.98 -8.19
CA ALA A 89 10.40 22.63 -6.84
C ALA A 89 11.91 22.35 -6.74
N GLU A 90 12.49 21.65 -7.71
CA GLU A 90 13.91 21.30 -7.74
C GLU A 90 14.82 22.53 -7.98
N LYS A 91 14.35 23.49 -8.78
CA LYS A 91 15.06 24.75 -9.06
C LYS A 91 14.74 25.87 -8.08
N ASP A 92 13.91 25.60 -7.08
CA ASP A 92 13.43 26.54 -6.06
C ASP A 92 12.92 27.88 -6.64
N LEU A 93 12.31 27.84 -7.83
CA LEU A 93 11.82 29.02 -8.57
C LEU A 93 10.67 29.75 -7.86
N LEU A 94 10.19 29.22 -6.75
CA LEU A 94 9.15 29.83 -5.90
C LEU A 94 9.74 30.74 -4.82
N HIS A 95 11.00 30.55 -4.40
CA HIS A 95 11.63 31.38 -3.37
C HIS A 95 12.17 32.71 -3.92
N GLU A 96 12.47 32.81 -5.23
CA GLU A 96 12.94 34.07 -5.84
C GLU A 96 11.84 35.15 -5.93
N HIS A 97 10.56 34.80 -5.85
CA HIS A 97 9.45 35.76 -5.93
C HIS A 97 8.69 35.98 -4.60
N SER A 98 9.01 35.23 -3.53
CA SER A 98 8.40 35.45 -2.20
C SER A 98 8.86 36.74 -1.51
N ASN A 99 9.86 37.44 -2.04
CA ASN A 99 10.36 38.70 -1.48
C ASN A 99 9.92 39.95 -2.27
N HIS A 100 9.02 39.83 -3.25
CA HIS A 100 8.72 40.99 -4.12
C HIS A 100 7.27 41.20 -4.55
N VAL A 101 6.28 40.76 -3.74
CA VAL A 101 4.89 41.19 -3.94
C VAL A 101 4.21 41.43 -2.59
N GLU A 102 4.54 42.53 -1.92
CA GLU A 102 3.52 43.33 -1.23
C GLU A 102 3.83 44.84 -1.45
N THR A 103 2.82 45.50 -2.01
CA THR A 103 2.50 46.93 -1.91
C THR A 103 3.48 47.98 -2.45
N SER A 104 3.25 48.29 -3.73
CA SER A 104 3.28 49.66 -4.24
C SER A 104 2.51 50.65 -3.34
N SER A 105 3.24 51.51 -2.63
CA SER A 105 2.86 52.90 -2.41
C SER A 105 4.12 53.78 -2.36
N SER A 106 4.22 54.64 -3.37
CA SER A 106 4.82 55.98 -3.43
C SER A 106 5.92 56.40 -2.43
N HIS A 107 6.96 57.05 -2.98
CA HIS A 107 8.03 57.85 -2.35
C HIS A 107 9.23 57.00 -1.87
N SER A 108 10.50 57.35 -2.11
CA SER A 108 11.14 58.52 -2.68
C SER A 108 12.65 58.18 -2.78
N SER A 109 13.28 58.63 -3.87
CA SER A 109 14.69 59.09 -3.94
C SER A 109 15.87 58.18 -3.57
N GLN A 110 16.79 58.08 -4.53
CA GLN A 110 18.26 58.13 -4.39
C GLN A 110 18.95 56.95 -3.70
N LEU A 111 20.19 56.58 -3.99
CA LEU A 111 21.15 56.69 -5.09
C LEU A 111 22.25 55.66 -4.68
N ASP A 112 23.04 55.24 -5.65
CA ASP A 112 24.37 54.61 -5.48
C ASP A 112 24.42 53.11 -5.11
N ILE A 113 24.92 52.16 -5.93
CA ILE A 113 26.11 52.02 -6.79
C ILE A 113 27.14 51.03 -6.16
N PHE A 114 27.58 50.06 -7.00
CA PHE A 114 28.71 49.11 -6.92
C PHE A 114 28.63 47.91 -5.94
N GLN A 115 28.48 46.68 -6.45
CA GLN A 115 29.52 45.74 -6.94
C GLN A 115 30.55 45.31 -5.87
N HIS A 116 30.53 44.04 -5.46
CA HIS A 116 31.55 43.03 -5.81
C HIS A 116 31.48 41.77 -4.92
N THR A 117 31.36 40.63 -5.61
CA THR A 117 32.10 39.35 -5.43
C THR A 117 31.99 38.50 -4.16
N ALA A 118 31.69 37.23 -4.45
CA ALA A 118 32.34 36.01 -3.98
C ALA A 118 31.90 35.40 -2.63
N CYS A 119 31.57 34.12 -2.76
CA CYS A 119 31.22 33.16 -1.72
C CYS A 119 32.52 32.62 -1.03
N PRO A 120 32.40 31.71 -0.03
CA PRO A 120 33.08 31.66 1.28
C PRO A 120 34.40 30.82 1.20
N PRO A 121 35.08 30.29 2.26
CA PRO A 121 34.78 30.13 3.71
C PRO A 121 35.97 30.60 4.60
N THR A 122 36.06 30.36 5.91
CA THR A 122 36.78 29.21 6.51
C THR A 122 36.88 29.41 8.03
N ASN A 123 36.94 28.31 8.77
CA ASN A 123 37.53 28.20 10.12
C ASN A 123 38.75 29.10 10.35
N GLN A 124 38.84 29.75 11.53
CA GLN A 124 40.06 29.98 12.32
C GLN A 124 39.64 30.56 13.69
N LYS A 125 39.74 29.80 14.78
CA LYS A 125 40.83 29.85 15.77
C LYS A 125 41.42 31.24 16.03
N SER A 126 41.12 31.72 17.25
CA SER A 126 41.87 32.64 18.13
C SER A 126 42.37 33.97 17.55
N ARG A 127 41.93 35.07 18.15
CA ARG A 127 42.74 35.83 19.13
C ARG A 127 41.93 37.01 19.69
N HIS A 128 42.03 37.14 21.01
CA HIS A 128 41.92 38.35 21.82
C HIS A 128 41.26 39.58 21.18
N SER A 129 40.00 39.81 21.55
CA SER A 129 39.40 41.15 21.55
C SER A 129 38.92 41.48 22.96
N LYS A 130 39.75 42.28 23.63
CA LYS A 130 39.41 43.34 24.59
C LYS A 130 38.26 43.05 25.56
N THR A 131 38.67 42.79 26.79
CA THR A 131 37.97 43.18 28.02
C THR A 131 37.25 44.53 27.85
N ASN A 132 35.94 44.48 27.63
CA ASN A 132 35.03 45.46 28.18
C ASN A 132 34.50 44.83 29.47
N GLU A 133 35.28 44.97 30.54
CA GLU A 133 34.71 44.95 31.88
C GLU A 133 33.59 45.99 31.92
N PRO A 134 32.35 45.64 32.28
CA PRO A 134 31.50 46.64 32.89
C PRO A 134 32.16 46.98 34.22
N GLU A 135 32.62 48.23 34.36
CA GLU A 135 33.05 48.78 35.64
C GLU A 135 32.04 48.35 36.72
N LEU A 136 32.57 47.66 37.73
CA LEU A 136 31.85 47.29 38.94
C LEU A 136 31.11 48.51 39.48
N PRO A 137 29.76 48.52 39.56
CA PRO A 137 29.12 49.45 40.46
C PRO A 137 29.62 49.12 41.87
N LEU A 138 30.11 50.13 42.58
CA LEU A 138 30.50 50.06 43.97
C LEU A 138 29.55 49.13 44.74
N TYR A 139 30.13 48.23 45.53
CA TYR A 139 29.45 47.29 46.41
C TYR A 139 28.53 48.04 47.38
N VAL A 140 27.29 48.28 46.96
CA VAL A 140 26.18 48.61 47.85
C VAL A 140 25.70 47.27 48.41
N PRO A 141 25.71 47.07 49.74
CA PRO A 141 25.15 45.87 50.34
C PRO A 141 23.67 45.79 49.95
N ILE A 142 23.34 44.87 49.04
CA ILE A 142 21.96 44.57 48.66
C ILE A 142 21.23 44.20 49.93
N SER A 143 20.16 44.93 50.27
CA SER A 143 19.42 44.69 51.50
C SER A 143 18.84 43.27 51.47
N LEU A 144 18.69 42.65 52.65
CA LEU A 144 18.05 41.34 52.79
C LEU A 144 16.69 41.27 52.09
N GLU A 145 16.00 42.40 52.01
CA GLU A 145 14.70 42.57 51.37
C GLU A 145 14.78 42.50 49.83
N GLU A 146 15.81 43.08 49.21
CA GLU A 146 16.04 42.97 47.75
C GLU A 146 16.47 41.55 47.34
N VAL A 147 17.26 40.86 48.17
CA VAL A 147 17.60 39.44 47.94
C VAL A 147 16.35 38.56 48.05
N ALA A 148 15.48 38.82 49.02
CA ALA A 148 14.21 38.11 49.18
C ALA A 148 13.28 38.35 47.97
N LYS A 149 13.18 39.60 47.51
CA LYS A 149 12.39 39.97 46.32
C LYS A 149 12.87 39.28 45.05
N ARG A 150 14.20 39.25 44.80
CA ARG A 150 14.76 38.50 43.66
C ARG A 150 14.50 37.00 43.73
N LYS A 151 14.62 36.39 44.91
CA LYS A 151 14.29 34.96 45.10
C LYS A 151 12.82 34.69 44.85
N PHE A 152 11.94 35.59 45.28
CA PHE A 152 10.51 35.50 45.03
C PHE A 152 10.17 35.62 43.53
N ASP A 153 10.78 36.58 42.83
CA ASP A 153 10.59 36.76 41.39
C ASP A 153 11.11 35.57 40.57
N MET A 154 12.25 35.00 40.96
CA MET A 154 12.75 33.74 40.37
C MET A 154 11.79 32.57 40.61
N ALA A 155 11.28 32.41 41.83
CA ALA A 155 10.31 31.37 42.14
C ALA A 155 9.00 31.54 41.36
N LYS A 156 8.52 32.78 41.23
CA LYS A 156 7.36 33.15 40.40
C LYS A 156 7.60 32.79 38.93
N HIS A 157 8.75 33.14 38.38
CA HIS A 157 9.11 32.80 37.01
C HIS A 157 9.19 31.28 36.78
N ASP A 158 9.72 30.52 37.75
CA ASP A 158 9.75 29.06 37.67
C ASP A 158 8.35 28.43 37.70
N VAL A 159 7.44 28.99 38.49
CA VAL A 159 6.02 28.57 38.52
C VAL A 159 5.34 28.85 37.18
N PHE A 160 5.54 30.05 36.61
CA PHE A 160 5.01 30.39 35.28
C PHE A 160 5.53 29.46 34.19
N ARG A 161 6.84 29.17 34.19
CA ARG A 161 7.44 28.24 33.23
C ARG A 161 6.85 26.84 33.35
N LYS A 162 6.63 26.34 34.58
CA LYS A 162 6.01 25.03 34.83
C LYS A 162 4.55 24.99 34.36
N LEU A 163 3.78 26.07 34.56
CA LEU A 163 2.41 26.18 34.08
C LEU A 163 2.35 26.16 32.55
N GLN A 164 3.20 26.93 31.88
CA GLN A 164 3.28 26.98 30.41
C GLN A 164 3.66 25.61 29.81
N VAL A 165 4.60 24.88 30.43
CA VAL A 165 4.95 23.51 30.01
C VAL A 165 3.75 22.56 30.16
N LYS A 166 2.97 22.68 31.24
CA LYS A 166 1.75 21.87 31.44
C LYS A 166 0.67 22.19 30.40
N GLU A 167 0.47 23.46 30.05
CA GLU A 167 -0.45 23.86 28.98
C GLU A 167 -0.01 23.32 27.62
N ASN A 168 1.28 23.47 27.28
CA ASN A 168 1.84 22.93 26.04
C ASN A 168 1.68 21.39 25.98
N GLN A 169 1.87 20.69 27.09
CA GLN A 169 1.62 19.24 27.15
C GLN A 169 0.14 18.89 26.92
N LYS A 170 -0.80 19.65 27.50
CA LYS A 170 -2.25 19.46 27.23
C LYS A 170 -2.58 19.70 25.76
N PHE A 171 -2.06 20.76 25.17
CA PHE A 171 -2.27 21.07 23.75
C PHE A 171 -1.72 19.97 22.82
N ILE A 172 -0.51 19.45 23.11
CA ILE A 172 0.07 18.33 22.35
C ILE A 172 -0.80 17.08 22.46
N ARG A 173 -1.33 16.78 23.65
CA ARG A 173 -2.24 15.62 23.86
C ARG A 173 -3.52 15.77 23.06
N GLN A 174 -4.21 16.90 23.17
CA GLN A 174 -5.43 17.18 22.41
C GLN A 174 -5.21 17.09 20.90
N LYS A 175 -4.13 17.69 20.38
CA LYS A 175 -3.76 17.62 18.96
C LYS A 175 -3.44 16.19 18.51
N SER A 176 -2.89 15.35 19.39
CA SER A 176 -2.64 13.94 19.09
C SER A 176 -3.92 13.11 19.07
N GLU A 177 -4.85 13.37 19.98
CA GLU A 177 -6.17 12.71 20.04
C GLU A 177 -7.03 13.07 18.82
N GLU A 178 -7.02 14.34 18.39
CA GLU A 178 -7.70 14.78 17.16
C GLU A 178 -7.13 14.10 15.92
N LYS A 179 -5.80 13.96 15.83
CA LYS A 179 -5.15 13.22 14.73
C LYS A 179 -5.57 11.76 14.73
N ILE A 180 -5.63 11.13 15.91
CA ILE A 180 -6.11 9.74 16.04
C ILE A 180 -7.55 9.63 15.56
N LYS A 181 -8.45 10.53 16.00
CA LYS A 181 -9.85 10.57 15.56
C LYS A 181 -9.99 10.75 14.04
N GLN A 182 -9.16 11.59 13.42
CA GLN A 182 -9.16 11.76 11.96
C GLN A 182 -8.68 10.52 11.21
N VAL A 183 -7.67 9.82 11.74
CA VAL A 183 -7.18 8.57 11.15
C VAL A 183 -8.23 7.48 11.26
N THR A 184 -8.86 7.29 12.43
CA THR A 184 -9.90 6.28 12.62
C THR A 184 -11.13 6.56 11.75
N LEU A 185 -11.57 7.83 11.62
CA LEU A 185 -12.64 8.20 10.68
C LEU A 185 -12.31 7.83 9.23
N LYS A 186 -11.07 8.07 8.78
CA LYS A 186 -10.63 7.70 7.43
C LYS A 186 -10.59 6.19 7.22
N GLU A 187 -10.19 5.42 8.24
CA GLU A 187 -10.18 3.95 8.18
C GLU A 187 -11.59 3.37 8.14
N VAL A 188 -12.51 3.90 8.96
CA VAL A 188 -13.94 3.50 8.94
C VAL A 188 -14.57 3.81 7.58
N ALA A 189 -14.32 5.00 7.02
CA ALA A 189 -14.83 5.37 5.69
C ALA A 189 -14.28 4.46 4.58
N LYS A 190 -13.01 4.05 4.66
CA LYS A 190 -12.42 3.08 3.73
C LYS A 190 -13.06 1.70 3.86
N ALA A 191 -13.30 1.23 5.09
CA ALA A 191 -13.94 -0.05 5.34
C ALA A 191 -15.38 -0.07 4.79
N GLN A 192 -16.16 0.99 5.03
CA GLN A 192 -17.51 1.15 4.48
C GLN A 192 -17.52 1.17 2.95
N LYS A 193 -16.56 1.85 2.31
CA LYS A 193 -16.44 1.85 0.86
C LYS A 193 -16.17 0.45 0.29
N ILE A 194 -15.27 -0.31 0.91
CA ILE A 194 -14.97 -1.69 0.51
C ILE A 194 -16.22 -2.57 0.65
N GLU A 195 -17.01 -2.38 1.70
CA GLU A 195 -18.25 -3.12 1.90
C GLU A 195 -19.31 -2.79 0.82
N MET A 196 -19.47 -1.51 0.49
CA MET A 196 -20.36 -1.06 -0.60
C MET A 196 -19.91 -1.64 -1.95
N ASP A 197 -18.61 -1.59 -2.26
CA ASP A 197 -18.06 -2.15 -3.50
C ASP A 197 -18.27 -3.68 -3.60
N LYS A 198 -18.18 -4.40 -2.47
CA LYS A 198 -18.52 -5.82 -2.39
C LYS A 198 -20.00 -6.08 -2.69
N LYS A 199 -20.91 -5.30 -2.07
CA LYS A 199 -22.36 -5.42 -2.33
C LYS A 199 -22.69 -5.19 -3.81
N ILE A 200 -22.13 -4.15 -4.42
CA ILE A 200 -22.32 -3.85 -5.84
C ILE A 200 -21.80 -5.01 -6.72
N HIS A 201 -20.63 -5.56 -6.39
CA HIS A 201 -20.06 -6.68 -7.15
C HIS A 201 -20.93 -7.95 -7.05
N ASP A 202 -21.45 -8.25 -5.87
CA ASP A 202 -22.33 -9.39 -5.64
C ASP A 202 -23.69 -9.21 -6.34
N GLU A 203 -24.27 -8.00 -6.32
CA GLU A 203 -25.47 -7.67 -7.10
C GLU A 203 -25.25 -7.87 -8.61
N LEU A 204 -24.12 -7.41 -9.15
CA LEU A 204 -23.76 -7.63 -10.56
C LEU A 204 -23.59 -9.13 -10.89
N ARG A 205 -23.02 -9.91 -9.97
CA ARG A 205 -22.88 -11.36 -10.12
C ARG A 205 -24.25 -12.04 -10.13
N MET A 206 -25.13 -11.69 -9.20
CA MET A 206 -26.49 -12.23 -9.14
C MET A 206 -27.31 -11.86 -10.38
N THR A 207 -27.20 -10.62 -10.86
CA THR A 207 -27.87 -10.17 -12.08
C THR A 207 -27.41 -10.97 -13.32
N LYS A 208 -26.10 -11.29 -13.41
CA LYS A 208 -25.58 -12.15 -14.47
C LYS A 208 -26.13 -13.57 -14.38
N ILE A 209 -26.22 -14.13 -13.18
CA ILE A 209 -26.79 -15.47 -12.96
C ILE A 209 -28.26 -15.49 -13.38
N MET A 210 -29.06 -14.51 -12.95
CA MET A 210 -30.47 -14.40 -13.35
C MET A 210 -30.64 -14.32 -14.88
N LYS A 211 -29.82 -13.53 -15.58
CA LYS A 211 -29.85 -13.48 -17.06
C LYS A 211 -29.52 -14.82 -17.71
N ILE A 212 -28.63 -15.61 -17.12
CA ILE A 212 -28.30 -16.95 -17.62
C ILE A 212 -29.46 -17.91 -17.37
N GLU A 213 -30.08 -17.87 -16.19
CA GLU A 213 -31.24 -18.69 -15.85
C GLU A 213 -32.45 -18.34 -16.72
N GLU A 214 -32.70 -17.06 -16.97
CA GLU A 214 -33.77 -16.60 -17.86
C GLU A 214 -33.56 -17.10 -19.29
N LYS A 215 -32.33 -17.03 -19.81
CA LYS A 215 -31.99 -17.63 -21.12
C LYS A 215 -32.20 -19.14 -21.12
N ARG A 216 -31.79 -19.85 -20.06
CA ARG A 216 -31.97 -21.29 -19.94
C ARG A 216 -33.45 -21.66 -19.91
N LYS A 217 -34.27 -20.91 -19.17
CA LYS A 217 -35.72 -21.07 -19.10
C LYS A 217 -36.36 -20.81 -20.47
N GLY A 218 -35.91 -19.79 -21.19
CA GLY A 218 -36.34 -19.50 -22.56
C GLY A 218 -36.03 -20.64 -23.54
N ILE A 219 -34.84 -21.23 -23.48
CA ILE A 219 -34.47 -22.40 -24.30
C ILE A 219 -35.35 -23.60 -23.94
N LEU A 220 -35.59 -23.84 -22.65
CA LEU A 220 -36.40 -24.95 -22.19
C LEU A 220 -37.87 -24.81 -22.64
N MET A 221 -38.44 -23.60 -22.55
CA MET A 221 -39.76 -23.28 -23.05
C MET A 221 -39.88 -23.52 -24.57
N LYS A 222 -38.89 -23.10 -25.36
CA LYS A 222 -38.88 -23.35 -26.81
C LYS A 222 -38.84 -24.84 -27.13
N ARG A 223 -37.98 -25.62 -26.45
CA ARG A 223 -37.96 -27.08 -26.59
C ARG A 223 -39.30 -27.70 -26.21
N HIS A 224 -39.93 -27.23 -25.15
CA HIS A 224 -41.24 -27.76 -24.74
C HIS A 224 -42.31 -27.47 -25.79
N GLN A 225 -42.35 -26.26 -26.35
CA GLN A 225 -43.24 -25.92 -27.46
C GLN A 225 -42.96 -26.74 -28.72
N GLU A 226 -41.69 -27.03 -29.03
CA GLU A 226 -41.32 -27.93 -30.13
C GLU A 226 -41.82 -29.36 -29.85
N TYR A 227 -41.64 -29.88 -28.64
CA TYR A 227 -42.18 -31.19 -28.26
C TYR A 227 -43.71 -31.24 -28.35
N GLU A 228 -44.42 -30.22 -27.87
CA GLU A 228 -45.89 -30.14 -28.02
C GLU A 228 -46.30 -30.09 -29.50
N LYS A 229 -45.54 -29.39 -30.36
CA LYS A 229 -45.79 -29.37 -31.80
C LYS A 229 -45.56 -30.75 -32.41
N TYR A 230 -44.44 -31.42 -32.10
CA TYR A 230 -44.17 -32.77 -32.58
C TYR A 230 -45.20 -33.79 -32.09
N GLU A 231 -45.68 -33.65 -30.85
CA GLU A 231 -46.73 -34.50 -30.30
C GLU A 231 -48.06 -34.26 -31.01
N LYS A 232 -48.45 -32.99 -31.23
CA LYS A 232 -49.64 -32.65 -32.03
C LYS A 232 -49.53 -33.13 -33.47
N GLU A 233 -48.36 -32.97 -34.10
CA GLU A 233 -48.08 -33.46 -35.45
C GLU A 233 -48.14 -35.00 -35.51
N ALA A 234 -47.55 -35.71 -34.55
CA ALA A 234 -47.61 -37.16 -34.47
C ALA A 234 -49.05 -37.67 -34.25
N LEU A 235 -49.83 -37.01 -33.39
CA LEU A 235 -51.24 -37.31 -33.17
C LEU A 235 -52.09 -37.01 -34.43
N SER A 236 -51.80 -35.94 -35.15
CA SER A 236 -52.46 -35.62 -36.43
C SER A 236 -52.06 -36.58 -37.56
N ASN A 237 -50.79 -37.01 -37.60
CA ASN A 237 -50.29 -37.97 -38.58
C ASN A 237 -50.82 -39.38 -38.30
N ASN A 238 -51.10 -39.73 -37.05
CA ASN A 238 -51.81 -40.96 -36.69
C ASN A 238 -53.29 -40.93 -37.10
N GLN A 239 -53.94 -39.76 -37.15
CA GLN A 239 -55.27 -39.65 -37.77
C GLN A 239 -55.21 -39.84 -39.30
N SER A 240 -54.11 -39.48 -39.96
CA SER A 240 -53.90 -39.79 -41.39
C SER A 240 -53.43 -41.23 -41.68
N PHE A 241 -52.87 -41.93 -40.69
CA PHE A 241 -52.59 -43.38 -40.81
C PHE A 241 -53.87 -44.23 -40.77
N SER A 242 -54.98 -43.71 -40.23
CA SER A 242 -56.30 -44.37 -40.38
C SER A 242 -56.84 -44.36 -41.82
N LYS A 243 -56.22 -43.57 -42.72
CA LYS A 243 -56.55 -43.53 -44.16
C LYS A 243 -55.47 -44.14 -45.05
N LEU A 244 -54.36 -44.62 -44.50
CA LEU A 244 -53.26 -45.21 -45.28
C LEU A 244 -53.11 -46.73 -45.10
N ASP A 245 -54.08 -47.41 -44.47
CA ASP A 245 -54.17 -48.87 -44.41
C ASP A 245 -55.24 -49.47 -45.35
N THR A 246 -55.67 -48.71 -46.37
CA THR A 246 -56.54 -49.23 -47.45
C THR A 246 -55.87 -49.26 -48.83
N PHE A 247 -54.59 -48.87 -48.96
CA PHE A 247 -53.94 -48.80 -50.28
C PHE A 247 -52.66 -49.63 -50.47
N SER A 248 -52.23 -50.44 -49.49
CA SER A 248 -51.05 -51.31 -49.65
C SER A 248 -51.33 -52.83 -49.56
N ALA A 249 -52.58 -53.24 -49.31
CA ALA A 249 -52.99 -54.65 -49.37
C ALA A 249 -53.70 -55.04 -50.69
N SER A 250 -54.08 -54.06 -51.53
CA SER A 250 -54.77 -54.31 -52.80
C SER A 250 -53.83 -54.46 -54.01
N ALA A 251 -52.57 -54.05 -53.91
CA ALA A 251 -51.63 -54.10 -55.04
C ALA A 251 -50.95 -55.46 -55.27
N VAL A 252 -51.13 -56.43 -54.37
CA VAL A 252 -50.55 -57.79 -54.50
C VAL A 252 -51.60 -58.86 -54.86
N LEU A 253 -52.91 -58.54 -54.80
CA LEU A 253 -53.98 -59.47 -55.20
C LEU A 253 -54.60 -59.19 -56.59
N SER A 254 -54.14 -58.17 -57.33
CA SER A 254 -54.64 -57.87 -58.69
C SER A 254 -53.77 -58.37 -59.84
N ARG A 255 -52.72 -59.17 -59.56
CA ARG A 255 -51.90 -59.84 -60.61
C ARG A 255 -52.34 -61.27 -60.94
N SER A 256 -53.40 -61.79 -60.33
CA SER A 256 -54.02 -63.07 -60.70
C SER A 256 -55.25 -62.94 -61.61
N GLN A 257 -55.65 -61.71 -62.01
CA GLN A 257 -56.83 -61.47 -62.85
C GLN A 257 -56.55 -60.95 -64.27
N ILE A 258 -55.30 -60.96 -64.73
CA ILE A 258 -54.93 -60.63 -66.13
C ILE A 258 -54.36 -61.87 -66.85
N ALA A 259 -54.92 -63.05 -66.54
CA ALA A 259 -54.57 -64.31 -67.22
C ALA A 259 -55.82 -65.16 -67.57
N SER A 260 -56.97 -64.51 -67.78
CA SER A 260 -58.23 -65.23 -68.06
C SER A 260 -59.11 -64.62 -69.15
N ARG A 261 -58.64 -63.63 -69.91
CA ARG A 261 -59.46 -62.95 -70.93
C ARG A 261 -58.95 -63.01 -72.37
N GLU A 262 -58.09 -63.98 -72.67
CA GLU A 262 -57.79 -64.42 -74.03
C GLU A 262 -57.88 -65.95 -74.12
N ARG A 263 -59.09 -66.47 -73.94
CA ARG A 263 -59.51 -67.74 -74.56
C ARG A 263 -60.78 -67.49 -75.35
N GLY A 264 -60.69 -66.54 -76.27
CA GLY A 264 -61.55 -66.52 -77.44
C GLY A 264 -60.96 -67.48 -78.46
N LEU A 265 -61.77 -68.42 -78.93
CA LEU A 265 -61.48 -69.37 -80.01
C LEU A 265 -60.70 -70.62 -79.58
N SER A 266 -61.40 -71.47 -78.83
CA SER A 266 -61.42 -72.90 -79.18
C SER A 266 -61.51 -73.04 -80.70
N PRO A 267 -60.63 -73.80 -81.39
CA PRO A 267 -60.94 -74.25 -82.73
C PRO A 267 -62.19 -75.12 -82.58
N VAL A 268 -63.32 -74.55 -82.98
CA VAL A 268 -64.54 -75.28 -83.31
C VAL A 268 -64.08 -76.57 -83.99
N ARG A 269 -64.40 -77.71 -83.35
CA ARG A 269 -64.34 -79.04 -83.96
C ARG A 269 -65.16 -78.97 -85.25
N ARG A 270 -64.53 -78.56 -86.36
CA ARG A 270 -64.97 -78.98 -87.68
C ARG A 270 -64.46 -80.40 -87.79
N SER A 271 -65.30 -81.35 -87.43
CA SER A 271 -65.22 -82.68 -88.02
C SER A 271 -65.16 -82.45 -89.53
N VAL A 272 -63.99 -82.70 -90.10
CA VAL A 272 -63.80 -82.82 -91.54
C VAL A 272 -64.82 -83.86 -91.99
N ILE A 273 -65.84 -83.42 -92.73
CA ILE A 273 -66.66 -84.34 -93.50
C ILE A 273 -65.73 -84.82 -94.61
N ILE A 274 -65.20 -86.03 -94.44
CA ILE A 274 -64.61 -86.75 -95.55
C ILE A 274 -65.80 -87.16 -96.41
N GLU A 275 -66.06 -86.42 -97.49
CA GLU A 275 -66.96 -86.90 -98.54
C GLU A 275 -66.33 -88.15 -99.15
N SER A 276 -66.79 -89.31 -98.70
CA SER A 276 -66.48 -90.59 -99.32
C SER A 276 -67.26 -90.70 -100.64
N ARG A 277 -66.70 -90.18 -101.72
CA ARG A 277 -67.00 -90.65 -103.08
C ARG A 277 -65.70 -90.74 -103.88
N TYR A 278 -65.21 -91.99 -103.97
CA TYR A 278 -64.26 -92.57 -104.91
C TYR A 278 -63.33 -91.61 -105.69
N ASN A 279 -62.09 -91.51 -105.22
CA ASN A 279 -60.83 -91.55 -106.00
C ASN A 279 -59.66 -91.56 -105.01
N ASP A 280 -58.96 -92.68 -104.86
CA ASP A 280 -57.89 -92.86 -103.85
C ASP A 280 -56.75 -91.84 -103.98
N ASP A 281 -56.44 -91.39 -105.20
CA ASP A 281 -55.38 -90.38 -105.45
C ASP A 281 -55.68 -88.99 -104.87
N ALA A 282 -56.96 -88.62 -104.73
CA ALA A 282 -57.38 -87.30 -104.22
C ALA A 282 -57.33 -87.22 -102.69
N VAL A 283 -57.48 -88.35 -102.00
CA VAL A 283 -57.37 -88.43 -100.53
C VAL A 283 -55.91 -88.29 -100.10
N ASP A 284 -54.99 -88.95 -100.80
CA ASP A 284 -53.55 -88.85 -100.54
C ASP A 284 -53.02 -87.43 -100.79
N GLU A 285 -53.52 -86.74 -101.83
CA GLU A 285 -53.14 -85.36 -102.09
C GLU A 285 -53.67 -84.38 -101.02
N GLN A 286 -54.88 -84.61 -100.50
CA GLN A 286 -55.41 -83.84 -99.36
C GLN A 286 -54.65 -84.12 -98.07
N LEU A 287 -54.34 -85.40 -97.80
CA LEU A 287 -53.54 -85.79 -96.63
C LEU A 287 -52.18 -85.12 -96.68
N LYS A 288 -51.51 -85.15 -97.84
CA LYS A 288 -50.22 -84.49 -98.09
C LYS A 288 -50.28 -82.98 -97.87
N LYS A 289 -51.34 -82.32 -98.36
CA LYS A 289 -51.56 -80.88 -98.10
C LYS A 289 -51.79 -80.57 -96.61
N TYR A 290 -52.42 -81.47 -95.87
CA TYR A 290 -52.62 -81.31 -94.42
C TYR A 290 -51.34 -81.57 -93.62
N THR A 291 -50.54 -82.59 -93.98
CA THR A 291 -49.22 -82.81 -93.38
C THR A 291 -48.29 -81.65 -93.67
N ASP A 292 -48.22 -81.15 -94.92
CA ASP A 292 -47.40 -79.99 -95.28
C ASP A 292 -47.81 -78.72 -94.51
N LYS A 293 -49.12 -78.52 -94.30
CA LYS A 293 -49.63 -77.41 -93.46
C LYS A 293 -49.27 -77.59 -91.99
N MET A 294 -49.36 -78.82 -91.46
CA MET A 294 -48.94 -79.11 -90.08
C MET A 294 -47.43 -78.94 -89.91
N GLU A 295 -46.62 -79.40 -90.86
CA GLU A 295 -45.16 -79.26 -90.85
C GLU A 295 -44.74 -77.79 -90.95
N ASN A 296 -45.37 -76.99 -91.82
CA ASN A 296 -45.12 -75.56 -91.89
C ASN A 296 -45.54 -74.83 -90.61
N SER A 297 -46.67 -75.21 -90.01
CA SER A 297 -47.13 -74.67 -88.72
C SER A 297 -46.17 -75.03 -87.58
N THR A 298 -45.66 -76.26 -87.53
CA THR A 298 -44.67 -76.68 -86.54
C THR A 298 -43.31 -76.01 -86.76
N ARG A 299 -42.88 -75.79 -88.00
CA ARG A 299 -41.68 -74.97 -88.33
C ARG A 299 -41.84 -73.52 -87.90
N LEU A 300 -43.01 -72.91 -88.13
CA LEU A 300 -43.31 -71.56 -87.67
C LEU A 300 -43.34 -71.47 -86.13
N ALA A 301 -43.96 -72.44 -85.46
CA ALA A 301 -44.03 -72.50 -84.01
C ALA A 301 -42.64 -72.67 -83.37
N THR A 302 -41.80 -73.56 -83.93
CA THR A 302 -40.42 -73.75 -83.46
C THR A 302 -39.58 -72.50 -83.69
N ARG A 303 -39.67 -71.86 -84.87
CA ARG A 303 -38.99 -70.59 -85.12
C ARG A 303 -39.41 -69.49 -84.14
N PHE A 304 -40.71 -69.37 -83.86
CA PHE A 304 -41.23 -68.40 -82.89
C PHE A 304 -40.75 -68.69 -81.47
N GLN A 305 -40.68 -69.96 -81.06
CA GLN A 305 -40.11 -70.34 -79.76
C GLN A 305 -38.61 -70.01 -79.67
N VAL A 306 -37.84 -70.25 -80.74
CA VAL A 306 -36.41 -69.90 -80.80
C VAL A 306 -36.20 -68.38 -80.74
N GLU A 307 -36.98 -67.59 -81.50
CA GLU A 307 -36.92 -66.13 -81.46
C GLU A 307 -37.34 -65.57 -80.09
N LYS A 308 -38.35 -66.18 -79.44
CA LYS A 308 -38.75 -65.83 -78.07
C LYS A 308 -37.66 -66.16 -77.06
N ALA A 309 -36.99 -67.30 -77.19
CA ALA A 309 -35.87 -67.68 -76.33
C ALA A 309 -34.68 -66.72 -76.51
N ALA A 310 -34.34 -66.38 -77.76
CA ALA A 310 -33.29 -65.41 -78.08
C ALA A 310 -33.63 -63.99 -77.55
N SER A 311 -34.87 -63.53 -77.72
CA SER A 311 -35.33 -62.24 -77.17
C SER A 311 -35.28 -62.22 -75.64
N SER A 312 -35.69 -63.31 -74.99
CA SER A 312 -35.62 -63.46 -73.53
C SER A 312 -34.17 -63.41 -73.03
N TYR A 313 -33.26 -64.11 -73.72
CA TYR A 313 -31.83 -64.09 -73.43
C TYR A 313 -31.20 -62.70 -73.62
N MET A 314 -31.55 -61.99 -74.69
CA MET A 314 -31.08 -60.61 -74.90
C MET A 314 -31.60 -59.65 -73.83
N ARG A 315 -32.86 -59.80 -73.40
CA ARG A 315 -33.41 -59.03 -72.28
C ARG A 315 -32.68 -59.34 -70.97
N SER A 316 -32.42 -60.61 -70.64
CA SER A 316 -31.70 -60.96 -69.41
C SER A 316 -30.27 -60.42 -69.39
N LEU A 317 -29.55 -60.48 -70.52
CA LEU A 317 -28.24 -59.84 -70.70
C LEU A 317 -28.30 -58.32 -70.46
N SER A 318 -29.31 -57.63 -71.01
CA SER A 318 -29.46 -56.19 -70.81
C SER A 318 -29.79 -55.83 -69.36
N VAL A 319 -30.65 -56.61 -68.69
CA VAL A 319 -31.01 -56.42 -67.28
C VAL A 319 -29.79 -56.65 -66.38
N ASN A 320 -28.98 -57.67 -66.66
CA ASN A 320 -27.74 -57.94 -65.92
C ASN A 320 -26.74 -56.79 -66.07
N LYS A 321 -26.51 -56.29 -67.28
CA LYS A 321 -25.64 -55.13 -67.52
C LYS A 321 -26.09 -53.87 -66.78
N VAL A 322 -27.39 -53.58 -66.77
CA VAL A 322 -27.95 -52.43 -66.02
C VAL A 322 -27.80 -52.64 -64.51
N SER A 323 -27.99 -53.88 -64.02
CA SER A 323 -27.76 -54.24 -62.62
C SER A 323 -26.29 -54.02 -62.22
N GLU A 324 -25.34 -54.48 -63.02
CA GLU A 324 -23.90 -54.31 -62.78
C GLU A 324 -23.52 -52.83 -62.78
N TYR A 325 -24.04 -52.05 -63.73
CA TYR A 325 -23.80 -50.61 -63.77
C TYR A 325 -24.35 -49.89 -62.52
N ARG A 326 -25.55 -50.26 -62.05
CA ARG A 326 -26.11 -49.72 -60.79
C ARG A 326 -25.24 -50.07 -59.59
N LYS A 327 -24.77 -51.32 -59.49
CA LYS A 327 -23.85 -51.75 -58.41
C LYS A 327 -22.54 -50.97 -58.45
N SER A 328 -21.95 -50.80 -59.64
CA SER A 328 -20.75 -49.98 -59.86
C SER A 328 -20.96 -48.54 -59.39
N LEU A 329 -22.07 -47.92 -59.78
CA LEU A 329 -22.38 -46.53 -59.41
C LEU A 329 -22.54 -46.38 -57.89
N GLN A 330 -23.25 -47.32 -57.25
CA GLN A 330 -23.41 -47.36 -55.79
C GLN A 330 -22.07 -47.53 -55.08
N LEU A 331 -21.19 -48.38 -55.59
CA LEU A 331 -19.85 -48.60 -55.01
C LEU A 331 -19.00 -47.33 -55.10
N GLN A 332 -19.05 -46.63 -56.24
CA GLN A 332 -18.34 -45.36 -56.42
C GLN A 332 -18.89 -44.24 -55.50
N GLU A 333 -20.20 -44.22 -55.27
CA GLU A 333 -20.82 -43.27 -54.34
C GLU A 333 -20.44 -43.56 -52.88
N MET A 334 -20.42 -44.85 -52.50
CA MET A 334 -19.90 -45.30 -51.20
C MET A 334 -18.44 -44.90 -50.98
N GLU A 335 -17.56 -45.13 -51.95
CA GLU A 335 -16.14 -44.73 -51.85
C GLU A 335 -15.98 -43.21 -51.69
N ARG A 336 -16.77 -42.41 -52.42
CA ARG A 336 -16.79 -40.95 -52.25
C ARG A 336 -17.25 -40.53 -50.85
N LEU A 337 -18.27 -41.21 -50.30
CA LEU A 337 -18.76 -40.95 -48.94
C LEU A 337 -17.70 -41.35 -47.90
N ASP A 338 -17.03 -42.47 -48.08
CA ASP A 338 -15.98 -42.93 -47.17
C ASP A 338 -14.79 -41.96 -47.16
N GLN A 339 -14.34 -41.49 -48.32
CA GLN A 339 -13.31 -40.44 -48.41
C GLN A 339 -13.72 -39.14 -47.71
N LYS A 340 -15.00 -38.75 -47.80
CA LYS A 340 -15.53 -37.57 -47.08
C LYS A 340 -15.54 -37.79 -45.57
N LEU A 341 -15.94 -38.98 -45.12
CA LEU A 341 -15.91 -39.38 -43.71
C LEU A 341 -14.50 -39.36 -43.14
N GLN A 342 -13.53 -39.94 -43.85
CA GLN A 342 -12.12 -39.93 -43.45
C GLN A 342 -11.57 -38.50 -43.34
N LYS A 343 -11.89 -37.62 -44.29
CA LYS A 343 -11.52 -36.19 -44.21
C LYS A 343 -12.15 -35.49 -43.00
N LEU A 344 -13.43 -35.76 -42.72
CA LEU A 344 -14.11 -35.20 -41.55
C LEU A 344 -13.48 -35.68 -40.25
N HIS A 345 -13.18 -36.97 -40.12
CA HIS A 345 -12.48 -37.53 -38.96
C HIS A 345 -11.12 -36.86 -38.75
N LYS A 346 -10.30 -36.75 -39.80
CA LYS A 346 -9.00 -36.07 -39.72
C LYS A 346 -9.14 -34.61 -39.27
N ASN A 347 -10.11 -33.88 -39.81
CA ASN A 347 -10.37 -32.50 -39.41
C ASN A 347 -10.81 -32.39 -37.94
N ILE A 348 -11.63 -33.33 -37.46
CA ILE A 348 -12.06 -33.41 -36.05
C ILE A 348 -10.86 -33.70 -35.15
N GLU A 349 -10.03 -34.67 -35.48
CA GLU A 349 -8.81 -35.01 -34.72
C GLU A 349 -7.85 -33.82 -34.64
N GLU A 350 -7.57 -33.15 -35.76
CA GLU A 350 -6.73 -31.95 -35.79
C GLU A 350 -7.34 -30.77 -35.01
N SER A 351 -8.67 -30.65 -34.99
CA SER A 351 -9.38 -29.65 -34.20
C SER A 351 -9.29 -29.94 -32.70
N LEU A 352 -9.44 -31.22 -32.31
CA LEU A 352 -9.28 -31.66 -30.92
C LEU A 352 -7.85 -31.46 -30.44
N LYS A 353 -6.85 -31.79 -31.26
CA LYS A 353 -5.43 -31.56 -30.96
C LYS A 353 -5.12 -30.07 -30.75
N ARG A 354 -5.65 -29.19 -31.61
CA ARG A 354 -5.53 -27.74 -31.43
C ARG A 354 -6.17 -27.26 -30.13
N LYS A 355 -7.35 -27.79 -29.77
CA LYS A 355 -8.02 -27.46 -28.51
C LYS A 355 -7.21 -27.91 -27.29
N SER A 356 -6.65 -29.13 -27.31
CA SER A 356 -5.82 -29.61 -26.20
C SER A 356 -4.55 -28.77 -26.03
N GLU A 357 -3.88 -28.38 -27.12
CA GLU A 357 -2.71 -27.50 -27.06
C GLU A 357 -3.04 -26.12 -26.48
N ILE A 358 -4.21 -25.56 -26.80
CA ILE A 358 -4.66 -24.28 -26.21
C ILE A 358 -4.91 -24.43 -24.71
N ILE A 359 -5.59 -25.49 -24.30
CA ILE A 359 -5.86 -25.78 -22.87
C ILE A 359 -4.55 -25.95 -22.10
N GLU A 360 -3.58 -26.68 -22.66
CA GLU A 360 -2.28 -26.87 -22.05
C GLU A 360 -1.50 -25.56 -21.93
N LYS A 361 -1.52 -24.71 -22.97
CA LYS A 361 -0.90 -23.37 -22.92
C LYS A 361 -1.54 -22.49 -21.85
N GLU A 362 -2.87 -22.51 -21.71
CA GLU A 362 -3.56 -21.77 -20.65
C GLU A 362 -3.25 -22.32 -19.25
N ALA A 363 -3.20 -23.63 -19.09
CA ALA A 363 -2.82 -24.27 -17.83
C ALA A 363 -1.40 -23.88 -17.43
N ASN A 364 -0.44 -23.95 -18.36
CA ASN A 364 0.94 -23.54 -18.15
C ASN A 364 1.05 -22.05 -17.81
N LYS A 365 0.25 -21.19 -18.46
CA LYS A 365 0.18 -19.76 -18.13
C LYS A 365 -0.34 -19.54 -16.71
N LYS A 366 -1.37 -20.28 -16.27
CA LYS A 366 -1.90 -20.21 -14.90
C LYS A 366 -0.87 -20.66 -13.87
N VAL A 367 -0.14 -21.75 -14.13
CA VAL A 367 0.94 -22.25 -13.26
C VAL A 367 2.06 -21.23 -13.12
N LYS A 368 2.56 -20.68 -14.24
CA LYS A 368 3.60 -19.63 -14.21
C LYS A 368 3.15 -18.39 -13.46
N ASN A 369 1.90 -17.97 -13.66
CA ASN A 369 1.34 -16.82 -12.96
C ASN A 369 1.22 -17.09 -11.45
N LYS A 370 0.81 -18.30 -11.06
CA LYS A 370 0.75 -18.73 -9.65
C LYS A 370 2.14 -18.70 -9.00
N GLN A 371 3.15 -19.28 -9.66
CA GLN A 371 4.55 -19.26 -9.19
C GLN A 371 5.07 -17.84 -8.99
N PHE A 372 4.80 -16.94 -9.95
CA PHE A 372 5.17 -15.53 -9.84
C PHE A 372 4.56 -14.84 -8.59
N TRP A 373 3.28 -15.10 -8.30
CA TRP A 373 2.65 -14.53 -7.11
C TRP A 373 3.15 -15.17 -5.81
N GLU A 374 3.44 -16.47 -5.81
CA GLU A 374 4.05 -17.16 -4.66
C GLU A 374 5.45 -16.60 -4.36
N GLU A 375 6.29 -16.40 -5.37
CA GLU A 375 7.63 -15.83 -5.24
C GLU A 375 7.57 -14.37 -4.75
N LYS A 376 6.65 -13.56 -5.31
CA LYS A 376 6.44 -12.19 -4.87
C LYS A 376 5.97 -12.11 -3.42
N LEU A 377 5.05 -12.98 -3.00
CA LEU A 377 4.57 -13.06 -1.62
C LEU A 377 5.71 -13.44 -0.67
N PHE A 378 6.54 -14.40 -1.07
CA PHE A 378 7.72 -14.82 -0.30
C PHE A 378 8.73 -13.68 -0.14
N GLU A 379 8.98 -12.91 -1.20
CA GLU A 379 9.90 -11.78 -1.15
C GLU A 379 9.37 -10.63 -0.26
N GLU A 380 8.05 -10.37 -0.29
CA GLU A 380 7.41 -9.42 0.62
C GLU A 380 7.48 -9.89 2.08
N GLN A 381 7.28 -11.18 2.34
CA GLN A 381 7.43 -11.76 3.69
C GLN A 381 8.87 -11.61 4.19
N LYS A 382 9.87 -11.92 3.35
CA LYS A 382 11.29 -11.76 3.70
C LYS A 382 11.63 -10.31 4.07
N LYS A 383 11.13 -9.33 3.28
CA LYS A 383 11.30 -7.89 3.58
C LYS A 383 10.66 -7.49 4.91
N LEU A 384 9.52 -8.09 5.24
CA LEU A 384 8.83 -7.84 6.51
C LEU A 384 9.63 -8.41 7.69
N ASP A 385 10.18 -9.62 7.55
CA ASP A 385 11.02 -10.24 8.58
C ASP A 385 12.32 -9.47 8.80
N GLU A 386 12.96 -8.99 7.73
CA GLU A 386 14.12 -8.10 7.79
C GLU A 386 13.80 -6.78 8.51
N TYR A 387 12.62 -6.20 8.26
CA TYR A 387 12.15 -5.00 8.95
C TYR A 387 11.95 -5.25 10.46
N TYR A 388 11.35 -6.38 10.84
CA TYR A 388 11.17 -6.72 12.26
C TYR A 388 12.50 -6.96 12.97
N LYS A 389 13.45 -7.67 12.34
CA LYS A 389 14.81 -7.85 12.87
C LYS A 389 15.54 -6.52 13.03
N ALA A 390 15.46 -5.63 12.04
CA ALA A 390 16.07 -4.30 12.13
C ALA A 390 15.46 -3.46 13.26
N ARG A 391 14.14 -3.56 13.46
CA ARG A 391 13.43 -2.89 14.56
C ARG A 391 13.86 -3.42 15.93
N GLU A 392 14.00 -4.74 16.06
CA GLU A 392 14.46 -5.39 17.28
C GLU A 392 15.89 -4.95 17.64
N ASN A 393 16.82 -5.02 16.68
CA ASN A 393 18.19 -4.54 16.85
C ASN A 393 18.25 -3.05 17.24
N TYR A 394 17.39 -2.21 16.66
CA TYR A 394 17.31 -0.79 17.02
C TYR A 394 16.85 -0.59 18.48
N LEU A 395 15.85 -1.35 18.93
CA LEU A 395 15.37 -1.30 20.30
C LEU A 395 16.45 -1.78 21.28
N GLU A 396 17.14 -2.86 20.96
CA GLU A 396 18.24 -3.39 21.77
C GLU A 396 19.37 -2.35 21.91
N HIS A 397 19.81 -1.75 20.81
CA HIS A 397 20.84 -0.70 20.83
C HIS A 397 20.38 0.54 21.63
N LYS A 398 19.09 0.90 21.54
CA LYS A 398 18.52 1.99 22.34
C LYS A 398 18.54 1.68 23.83
N ASP A 399 18.25 0.45 24.22
CA ASP A 399 18.27 0.02 25.61
C ASP A 399 19.70 -0.11 26.16
N GLN A 400 20.65 -0.61 25.36
CA GLN A 400 22.09 -0.57 25.70
C GLN A 400 22.56 0.87 25.96
N LYS A 401 22.17 1.83 25.11
CA LYS A 401 22.49 3.25 25.31
C LYS A 401 21.88 3.82 26.59
N ARG A 402 20.65 3.43 26.93
CA ARG A 402 19.99 3.81 28.19
C ARG A 402 20.70 3.24 29.41
N GLN A 403 21.08 1.96 29.37
CA GLN A 403 21.83 1.32 30.45
C GLN A 403 23.20 1.97 30.66
N LYS A 404 23.92 2.29 29.58
CA LYS A 404 25.19 3.03 29.64
C LYS A 404 25.01 4.41 30.29
N ALA A 405 24.03 5.19 29.85
CA ALA A 405 23.73 6.50 30.42
C ALA A 405 23.31 6.42 31.90
N ALA A 406 22.55 5.38 32.29
CA ALA A 406 22.16 5.15 33.67
C ALA A 406 23.37 4.83 34.56
N LYS A 407 24.30 4.00 34.06
CA LYS A 407 25.56 3.68 34.75
C LYS A 407 26.44 4.92 34.93
N GLU A 408 26.65 5.69 33.86
CA GLU A 408 27.41 6.95 33.92
C GLU A 408 26.79 7.97 34.89
N ALA A 409 25.47 8.08 34.93
CA ALA A 409 24.77 8.94 35.87
C ALA A 409 24.93 8.48 37.34
N LYS A 410 24.90 7.16 37.58
CA LYS A 410 25.14 6.58 38.90
C LYS A 410 26.57 6.86 39.37
N ASP A 411 27.56 6.65 38.49
CA ASP A 411 28.97 6.90 38.79
C ASP A 411 29.23 8.39 39.05
N ALA A 412 28.60 9.29 38.28
CA ALA A 412 28.68 10.73 38.50
C ALA A 412 28.08 11.15 39.86
N ARG A 413 26.95 10.55 40.27
CA ARG A 413 26.36 10.78 41.60
C ARG A 413 27.27 10.27 42.72
N ALA A 414 27.86 9.09 42.56
CA ALA A 414 28.80 8.54 43.53
C ALA A 414 30.03 9.45 43.72
N LYS A 415 30.63 9.94 42.62
CA LYS A 415 31.74 10.91 42.66
C LYS A 415 31.36 12.21 43.37
N ARG A 416 30.19 12.78 43.07
CA ARG A 416 29.70 13.99 43.76
C ARG A 416 29.49 13.74 45.25
N SER A 417 28.93 12.59 45.62
CA SER A 417 28.74 12.22 47.03
C SER A 417 30.08 12.10 47.75
N ALA A 418 31.06 11.41 47.16
CA ALA A 418 32.39 11.26 47.74
C ALA A 418 33.09 12.62 47.95
N MET A 419 33.06 13.50 46.94
CA MET A 419 33.62 14.85 47.03
C MET A 419 32.93 15.68 48.13
N LEU A 420 31.61 15.56 48.28
CA LEU A 420 30.88 16.27 49.34
C LEU A 420 31.27 15.75 50.73
N THR A 421 31.41 14.44 50.90
CA THR A 421 31.86 13.81 52.14
C THR A 421 33.28 14.27 52.49
N GLU A 422 34.20 14.26 51.53
CA GLU A 422 35.57 14.75 51.72
C GLU A 422 35.60 16.23 52.11
N LYS A 423 34.82 17.08 51.41
CA LYS A 423 34.68 18.50 51.75
C LYS A 423 34.15 18.72 53.17
N ASN A 424 33.21 17.89 53.63
CA ASN A 424 32.71 17.94 54.99
C ASN A 424 33.77 17.50 56.02
N HIS A 425 34.58 16.48 55.70
CA HIS A 425 35.70 16.07 56.55
C HIS A 425 36.75 17.18 56.68
N LEU A 426 37.09 17.87 55.58
CA LEU A 426 38.01 19.02 55.61
C LEU A 426 37.48 20.14 56.50
N ARG A 427 36.21 20.53 56.33
CA ARG A 427 35.58 21.55 57.19
C ARG A 427 35.60 21.16 58.67
N LYS A 428 35.36 19.88 58.99
CA LYS A 428 35.40 19.39 60.36
C LYS A 428 36.83 19.50 60.94
N ARG A 429 37.84 19.15 60.15
CA ARG A 429 39.25 19.31 60.53
C ARG A 429 39.62 20.76 60.78
N ASP A 430 39.20 21.67 59.90
CA ASP A 430 39.43 23.11 60.08
C ASP A 430 38.75 23.66 61.34
N GLN A 431 37.55 23.16 61.67
CA GLN A 431 36.85 23.50 62.91
C GLN A 431 37.57 22.97 64.14
N GLU A 432 38.04 21.71 64.11
CA GLU A 432 38.82 21.09 65.18
C GLU A 432 40.12 21.86 65.42
N GLU A 433 40.86 22.22 64.36
CA GLU A 433 42.10 23.02 64.45
C GLU A 433 41.84 24.43 65.01
N ASN A 434 40.73 25.07 64.61
CA ASN A 434 40.33 26.36 65.16
C ASN A 434 39.97 26.27 66.64
N ILE A 435 39.25 25.22 67.06
CA ILE A 435 38.94 24.96 68.47
C ILE A 435 40.23 24.73 69.26
N GLU A 436 41.18 23.95 68.72
CA GLU A 436 42.47 23.71 69.35
C GLU A 436 43.26 25.02 69.53
N LYS A 437 43.32 25.89 68.51
CA LYS A 437 43.93 27.22 68.61
C LYS A 437 43.27 28.10 69.69
N VAL A 438 41.95 28.06 69.78
CA VAL A 438 41.21 28.79 70.83
C VAL A 438 41.55 28.23 72.22
N ASN A 439 41.59 26.90 72.38
CA ASN A 439 41.97 26.25 73.63
C ASN A 439 43.41 26.56 74.04
N GLN A 440 44.36 26.55 73.09
CA GLN A 440 45.75 26.95 73.35
C GLN A 440 45.84 28.41 73.81
N LYS A 441 45.12 29.34 73.16
CA LYS A 441 45.04 30.74 73.59
C LYS A 441 44.41 30.88 74.97
N PHE A 442 43.37 30.10 75.27
CA PHE A 442 42.74 30.09 76.57
C PHE A 442 43.68 29.58 77.67
N GLU A 443 44.44 28.51 77.42
CA GLU A 443 45.44 28.02 78.38
C GLU A 443 46.59 29.00 78.57
N GLN A 444 47.08 29.66 77.52
CA GLN A 444 48.06 30.76 77.65
C GLN A 444 47.49 31.92 78.49
N PHE A 445 46.23 32.27 78.30
CA PHE A 445 45.57 33.31 79.09
C PHE A 445 45.43 32.90 80.57
N LYS A 446 45.03 31.65 80.83
CA LYS A 446 44.95 31.07 82.16
C LYS A 446 46.32 31.07 82.86
N GLN A 447 47.38 30.67 82.18
CA GLN A 447 48.76 30.75 82.68
C GLN A 447 49.17 32.18 83.02
N LYS A 448 48.82 33.17 82.18
CA LYS A 448 49.07 34.59 82.48
C LYS A 448 48.33 35.05 83.73
N ILE A 449 47.06 34.64 83.91
CA ILE A 449 46.30 34.94 85.14
C ILE A 449 46.96 34.30 86.35
N PHE A 450 47.35 33.02 86.28
CA PHE A 450 48.05 32.35 87.37
C PHE A 450 49.39 33.01 87.69
N GLY A 451 50.13 33.46 86.69
CA GLY A 451 51.36 34.24 86.88
C GLY A 451 51.09 35.53 87.66
N LYS A 452 50.10 36.33 87.23
CA LYS A 452 49.67 37.53 87.95
C LYS A 452 49.19 37.26 89.37
N HIS A 453 48.48 36.14 89.60
CA HIS A 453 48.06 35.73 90.93
C HIS A 453 49.26 35.40 91.83
N LYS A 454 50.26 34.69 91.31
CA LYS A 454 51.51 34.41 92.04
C LYS A 454 52.28 35.68 92.36
N GLU A 455 52.39 36.60 91.40
CA GLU A 455 53.01 37.91 91.62
C GLU A 455 52.27 38.71 92.70
N ALA A 456 50.93 38.71 92.68
CA ALA A 456 50.10 39.36 93.69
C ALA A 456 50.25 38.70 95.07
N GLU A 457 50.31 37.37 95.15
CA GLU A 457 50.61 36.63 96.39
C GLU A 457 52.00 36.95 96.93
N GLU A 458 53.00 37.07 96.06
CA GLU A 458 54.36 37.43 96.43
C GLU A 458 54.42 38.90 96.92
N TYR A 459 53.67 39.80 96.28
CA TYR A 459 53.50 41.18 96.72
C TYR A 459 52.81 41.27 98.09
N LEU A 460 51.78 40.46 98.32
CA LEU A 460 51.11 40.33 99.63
C LEU A 460 52.04 39.74 100.70
N ARG A 461 52.93 38.78 100.36
CA ARG A 461 53.97 38.30 101.27
C ARG A 461 54.96 39.40 101.63
N LYS A 462 55.39 40.21 100.64
CA LYS A 462 56.28 41.37 100.87
C LYS A 462 55.61 42.42 101.76
N LEU A 463 54.33 42.73 101.52
CA LEU A 463 53.53 43.61 102.39
C LEU A 463 53.42 43.08 103.82
N LYS A 464 53.13 41.79 104.00
CA LYS A 464 53.10 41.18 105.35
C LYS A 464 54.46 41.20 106.05
N ALA A 465 55.56 41.09 105.31
CA ALA A 465 56.90 41.25 105.87
C ALA A 465 57.14 42.70 106.35
N VAL A 466 56.66 43.70 105.60
CA VAL A 466 56.70 45.11 106.02
C VAL A 466 55.80 45.35 107.24
N ASP A 467 54.58 44.80 107.27
CA ASP A 467 53.68 44.90 108.43
C ASP A 467 54.29 44.27 109.69
N SER A 468 55.11 43.22 109.56
CA SER A 468 55.84 42.63 110.69
C SER A 468 57.00 43.49 111.22
N GLN A 469 57.44 44.50 110.46
CA GLN A 469 58.45 45.48 110.86
C GLN A 469 57.83 46.74 111.50
N ILE A 470 56.53 47.00 111.29
CA ILE A 470 55.82 48.15 111.88
C ILE A 470 55.94 48.21 113.41
N PRO A 471 55.85 47.10 114.18
CA PRO A 471 56.05 47.16 115.63
C PRO A 471 57.45 47.60 116.02
N GLN A 472 58.50 47.20 115.27
CA GLN A 472 59.88 47.60 115.54
C GLN A 472 60.09 49.09 115.26
N ILE A 473 59.56 49.60 114.14
CA ILE A 473 59.61 51.02 113.79
C ILE A 473 58.84 51.87 114.82
N LYS A 474 57.73 51.34 115.35
CA LYS A 474 56.94 52.03 116.39
C LYS A 474 57.68 52.11 117.72
N VAL A 475 58.44 51.07 118.08
CA VAL A 475 59.32 51.06 119.27
C VAL A 475 60.50 52.02 119.10
N GLU A 476 61.13 52.08 117.92
CA GLU A 476 62.20 53.05 117.63
C GLU A 476 61.68 54.50 117.65
N ALA A 477 60.50 54.76 117.08
CA ALA A 477 59.88 56.09 117.10
C ALA A 477 59.52 56.54 118.52
N GLU A 478 59.03 55.64 119.39
CA GLU A 478 58.78 55.95 120.80
C GLU A 478 60.07 56.21 121.60
N MET A 479 61.19 55.53 121.26
CA MET A 479 62.50 55.81 121.83
C MET A 479 63.01 57.21 121.46
N ILE A 480 62.88 57.60 120.19
CA ILE A 480 63.28 58.94 119.71
C ILE A 480 62.43 60.02 120.39
N PHE A 481 61.11 59.82 120.49
CA PHE A 481 60.21 60.76 121.15
C PHE A 481 60.49 60.92 122.65
N LYS A 482 60.97 59.87 123.33
CA LYS A 482 61.42 59.95 124.73
C LYS A 482 62.71 60.76 124.87
N MET A 483 63.69 60.56 123.98
CA MET A 483 64.94 61.35 124.00
C MET A 483 64.69 62.84 123.72
N GLU A 484 63.78 63.20 122.82
CA GLU A 484 63.44 64.61 122.56
C GLU A 484 62.72 65.28 123.75
N ARG A 485 61.90 64.52 124.48
CA ARG A 485 61.23 65.00 125.70
C ARG A 485 62.20 65.23 126.86
N GLU A 486 63.22 64.39 126.97
CA GLU A 486 64.29 64.54 127.97
C GLU A 486 65.26 65.69 127.62
N ASN A 487 65.46 66.00 126.34
CA ASN A 487 66.23 67.17 125.92
C ASN A 487 65.44 68.49 126.03
N SER A 488 64.12 68.49 125.83
CA SER A 488 63.28 69.69 125.97
C SER A 488 63.02 70.13 127.43
N SER A 489 63.43 69.34 128.44
CA SER A 489 63.25 69.65 129.86
C SER A 489 64.50 70.20 130.56
N ARG A 490 65.64 70.31 129.86
CA ARG A 490 66.87 70.95 130.36
C ARG A 490 67.03 72.44 130.00
N ASP A 491 66.28 72.96 129.03
CA ASP A 491 66.45 74.32 128.48
C ASP A 491 65.46 75.41 128.99
N LYS A 492 64.77 75.18 130.11
CA LYS A 492 63.91 76.20 130.76
C LYS A 492 64.43 76.68 132.12
N SER A 493 65.75 76.79 132.25
CA SER A 493 66.41 77.46 133.37
C SER A 493 67.40 78.51 132.87
N ASN A 494 66.92 79.56 132.21
CA ASN A 494 67.56 80.87 132.20
C ASN A 494 66.67 81.89 131.48
N VAL A 495 66.78 83.15 131.93
CA VAL A 495 66.21 84.38 131.35
C VAL A 495 64.83 84.80 131.89
N LYS A 496 64.86 85.39 133.09
CA LYS A 496 64.05 86.56 133.45
C LYS A 496 64.90 87.55 134.27
N THR A 497 65.35 88.61 133.61
CA THR A 497 65.50 89.98 134.15
C THR A 497 65.53 90.97 132.96
N ALA A 498 64.93 92.15 133.15
CA ALA A 498 64.53 93.21 132.20
C ALA A 498 63.13 92.98 131.58
N ALA A 499 62.04 93.64 132.01
CA ALA A 499 61.85 94.78 132.92
C ALA A 499 60.71 94.51 133.93
#